data_AF-A0A8H4L5H9-F1
#
_entry.id   AF-A0A8H4L5H9-F1
#
_cell.length_a   1.000
_cell.length_b   1.000
_cell.length_c   1.000
_cell.angle_alpha   90.00
_cell.angle_beta   90.00
_cell.angle_gamma   90.00
#
_symmetry.space_group_name_H-M   'P 1'
#
loop_
_entity.id
_entity.type
_entity.pdbx_description
1 polymer ?
#
loop_
_entity_poly.entity_id
_entity_poly.type
_entity_poly.pdbx_seq_one_letter_code
_entity_poly.pdbx_strand_id
1 'polypeptide(L)'
;MASPTDPPPQEGGDKISDQEKKKLRNRLSQRAFRRRQAECIRELRSRVNADQRPDSERIEALQKENRQLRAQLVDVQTKMSRLLATLQLLNDSVLKTLDDTAGEGGADDRDIVQEENASLEQPIYNHSHKTSHDLAGSTVPPLELEPFDTSILDFNPPIPQTAIPTPMGGATSSELINVAGTSPIYPQIPNIWSYEYQMGMQSYLTAMNATEESSMMLGKDYAFTNSPFSDHIQLLQRLLKHKLNTIGFVPDGLHPLQSLYQPVLMVLSMFNSMTRPDVMAWYAKTRFYHIIELTAWQLYPSSATFGKLHPRYRPTDAQMKNPHPRVIDWIPFPSIRDRLIQLHAANPQIDQIFCDAVTGYVVETLMSDLILGAPQITVYIRVTDLITAMSAAAPDSESTIVSLPAPDITTLFSSPAYARAAFNKLNMDKGAGYYKIDPAFFEKYPELYDQSDDLTATGIPLKPKFQKILTYPRPLDSSTVETYRSFIDFSVDAANTISAP
;
A
#
# COMPACT_ATOMS: atom_id res chain seq x y z
N MET A 1 -65.15 51.97 -45.67
CA MET A 1 -63.72 52.29 -45.47
C MET A 1 -63.64 53.44 -44.47
N ALA A 2 -62.63 53.39 -43.59
CA ALA A 2 -62.40 54.18 -42.36
C ALA A 2 -63.14 53.68 -41.09
N SER A 3 -62.41 52.93 -40.26
CA SER A 3 -62.74 52.59 -38.85
C SER A 3 -62.44 53.79 -37.93
N PRO A 4 -63.08 53.89 -36.73
CA PRO A 4 -62.34 53.47 -35.52
C PRO A 4 -63.20 53.01 -34.29
N THR A 5 -62.55 52.21 -33.43
CA THR A 5 -62.61 52.15 -31.93
C THR A 5 -63.91 51.85 -31.17
N ASP A 6 -63.95 50.63 -30.57
CA ASP A 6 -64.16 50.22 -29.14
C ASP A 6 -64.85 51.20 -28.15
N PRO A 7 -65.64 50.76 -27.12
CA PRO A 7 -65.09 49.93 -26.02
C PRO A 7 -66.17 49.08 -25.23
N PRO A 8 -65.97 48.60 -23.98
CA PRO A 8 -66.12 47.19 -23.62
C PRO A 8 -67.18 46.95 -22.50
N PRO A 9 -67.33 45.73 -22.00
CA PRO A 9 -67.73 45.54 -20.61
C PRO A 9 -66.70 44.74 -19.80
N GLN A 10 -66.45 45.24 -18.59
CA GLN A 10 -65.82 44.53 -17.48
C GLN A 10 -66.81 43.52 -16.88
N GLU A 11 -66.33 42.31 -16.57
CA GLU A 11 -66.69 41.48 -15.40
C GLU A 11 -65.40 40.68 -15.10
N GLY A 12 -64.80 40.64 -13.90
CA GLY A 12 -65.41 40.38 -12.60
C GLY A 12 -65.04 38.94 -12.20
N GLY A 13 -63.85 38.71 -11.64
CA GLY A 13 -63.36 37.35 -11.35
C GLY A 13 -62.02 37.28 -10.62
N ASP A 14 -62.07 37.58 -9.32
CA ASP A 14 -61.19 37.22 -8.20
C ASP A 14 -59.83 36.53 -8.51
N LYS A 15 -58.77 37.33 -8.66
CA LYS A 15 -57.38 36.83 -8.70
C LYS A 15 -56.85 36.75 -7.27
N ILE A 16 -57.00 35.59 -6.61
CA ILE A 16 -56.21 35.23 -5.42
C ILE A 16 -54.76 35.56 -5.73
N SER A 17 -54.20 36.50 -4.98
CA SER A 17 -52.85 37.01 -5.18
C SER A 17 -51.86 35.84 -5.17
N ASP A 18 -50.94 35.81 -6.12
CA ASP A 18 -49.98 34.72 -6.27
C ASP A 18 -49.12 34.50 -5.01
N GLN A 19 -49.05 35.51 -4.13
CA GLN A 19 -48.47 35.40 -2.80
C GLN A 19 -49.23 34.41 -1.88
N GLU A 20 -50.55 34.38 -1.94
CA GLU A 20 -51.38 33.48 -1.14
C GLU A 20 -51.30 32.04 -1.65
N LYS A 21 -51.25 31.85 -2.98
CA LYS A 21 -51.00 30.54 -3.59
C LYS A 21 -49.63 29.99 -3.18
N LYS A 22 -48.59 30.84 -3.13
CA LYS A 22 -47.26 30.45 -2.69
C LYS A 22 -47.23 30.07 -1.20
N LYS A 23 -47.93 30.81 -0.33
CA LYS A 23 -48.06 30.49 1.10
C LYS A 23 -48.79 29.15 1.31
N LEU A 24 -49.88 28.91 0.58
CA LEU A 24 -50.63 27.66 0.65
C LEU A 24 -49.77 26.46 0.20
N ARG A 25 -48.99 26.62 -0.88
CA ARG A 25 -48.10 25.58 -1.39
C ARG A 25 -46.98 25.23 -0.41
N ASN A 26 -46.39 26.23 0.25
CA ASN A 26 -45.38 26.02 1.30
C ASN A 26 -45.97 25.31 2.54
N ARG A 27 -47.21 25.64 2.91
CA ARG A 27 -47.88 24.99 4.05
C ARG A 27 -48.20 23.52 3.74
N LEU A 28 -48.62 23.22 2.51
CA LEU A 28 -48.87 21.85 2.06
C LEU A 28 -47.57 21.04 1.93
N SER A 29 -46.49 21.64 1.41
CA SER A 29 -45.19 20.97 1.30
C SER A 29 -44.60 20.65 2.68
N GLN A 30 -44.70 21.56 3.64
CA GLN A 30 -44.28 21.30 5.02
C GLN A 30 -45.11 20.22 5.70
N ARG A 31 -46.43 20.19 5.48
CA ARG A 31 -47.30 19.12 6.00
C ARG A 31 -46.94 17.76 5.39
N ALA A 32 -46.66 17.71 4.09
CA ALA A 32 -46.22 16.50 3.40
C ALA A 32 -44.84 16.03 3.89
N PHE A 33 -43.91 16.96 4.11
CA PHE A 33 -42.59 16.67 4.65
C PHE A 33 -42.68 16.07 6.05
N ARG A 34 -43.45 16.70 6.96
CA ARG A 34 -43.67 16.18 8.32
C ARG A 34 -44.32 14.80 8.32
N ARG A 35 -45.25 14.54 7.40
CA ARG A 35 -45.88 13.22 7.25
C ARG A 35 -44.87 12.15 6.80
N ARG A 36 -44.05 12.45 5.78
CA ARG A 36 -43.01 11.52 5.31
C ARG A 36 -41.96 11.24 6.37
N GLN A 37 -41.59 12.27 7.14
CA GLN A 37 -40.66 12.12 8.26
C GLN A 37 -41.26 11.22 9.36
N ALA A 38 -42.54 11.39 9.70
CA ALA A 38 -43.23 10.52 10.66
C ALA A 38 -43.35 9.07 10.16
N GLU A 39 -43.59 8.86 8.87
CA GLU A 39 -43.64 7.52 8.26
C GLU A 39 -42.26 6.85 8.27
N CYS A 40 -41.19 7.57 7.92
CA CYS A 40 -39.82 7.08 7.99
C CYS A 40 -39.39 6.74 9.42
N ILE A 41 -39.72 7.59 10.40
CA ILE A 41 -39.45 7.32 11.82
C ILE A 41 -40.21 6.08 12.29
N ARG A 42 -41.46 5.90 11.85
CA ARG A 42 -42.24 4.70 12.18
C ARG A 42 -41.66 3.45 11.54
N GLU A 43 -41.19 3.53 10.29
CA GLU A 43 -40.53 2.43 9.59
C GLU A 43 -39.20 2.07 10.26
N LEU A 44 -38.38 3.05 10.62
CA LEU A 44 -37.13 2.85 11.37
C LEU A 44 -37.40 2.22 12.75
N ARG A 45 -38.42 2.68 13.47
CA ARG A 45 -38.85 2.06 14.73
C ARG A 45 -39.34 0.63 14.53
N SER A 46 -40.04 0.35 13.43
CA SER A 46 -40.48 -1.01 13.08
C SER A 46 -39.31 -1.92 12.77
N ARG A 47 -38.26 -1.42 12.09
CA ARG A 47 -37.02 -2.16 11.80
C ARG A 47 -36.23 -2.44 13.08
N VAL A 48 -36.08 -1.44 13.95
CA VAL A 48 -35.43 -1.58 15.27
C VAL A 48 -36.18 -2.57 16.18
N ASN A 49 -37.51 -2.58 16.14
CA ASN A 49 -38.31 -3.53 16.90
C ASN A 49 -38.32 -4.95 16.30
N ALA A 50 -38.10 -5.08 14.99
CA ALA A 50 -37.97 -6.38 14.33
C ALA A 50 -36.59 -7.03 14.56
N ASP A 51 -35.54 -6.22 14.75
CA ASP A 51 -34.14 -6.66 14.89
C ASP A 51 -33.64 -6.77 16.34
N GLN A 52 -34.46 -7.23 17.30
CA GLN A 52 -34.03 -7.45 18.70
C GLN A 52 -33.07 -8.65 18.88
N ARG A 53 -31.94 -8.68 18.19
CA ARG A 53 -30.76 -9.46 18.60
C ARG A 53 -29.74 -8.52 19.22
N PRO A 54 -29.24 -8.78 20.43
CA PRO A 54 -28.24 -7.92 21.07
C PRO A 54 -26.97 -7.84 20.20
N ASP A 55 -26.41 -6.64 20.05
CA ASP A 55 -25.27 -6.38 19.16
C ASP A 55 -24.05 -7.28 19.45
N SER A 56 -23.86 -7.70 20.70
CA SER A 56 -22.82 -8.66 21.09
C SER A 56 -22.98 -10.02 20.40
N GLU A 57 -24.21 -10.54 20.35
CA GLU A 57 -24.54 -11.81 19.72
C GLU A 57 -24.44 -11.70 18.19
N ARG A 58 -24.78 -10.52 17.62
CA ARG A 58 -24.61 -10.23 16.21
C ARG A 58 -23.13 -10.16 15.82
N ILE A 59 -22.29 -9.50 16.61
CA ILE A 59 -20.85 -9.40 16.37
C ILE A 59 -20.22 -10.80 16.44
N GLU A 60 -20.60 -11.61 17.44
CA GLU A 60 -20.09 -12.98 17.56
C GLU A 60 -20.56 -13.87 16.40
N ALA A 61 -21.83 -13.76 15.99
CA ALA A 61 -22.36 -14.46 14.84
C ALA A 61 -21.66 -14.05 13.53
N LEU A 62 -21.43 -12.75 13.32
CA LEU A 62 -20.69 -12.24 12.16
C LEU A 62 -19.22 -12.66 12.18
N GLN A 63 -18.58 -12.70 13.35
CA GLN A 63 -17.22 -13.22 13.47
C GLN A 63 -17.17 -14.72 13.15
N LYS A 64 -18.15 -15.49 13.61
CA LYS A 64 -18.28 -16.92 13.30
C LYS A 64 -18.52 -17.15 11.80
N GLU A 65 -19.41 -16.36 11.19
CA GLU A 65 -19.67 -16.38 9.75
C GLU A 65 -18.43 -15.97 8.95
N ASN A 66 -17.70 -14.93 9.38
CA ASN A 66 -16.45 -14.52 8.71
C ASN A 66 -15.38 -15.61 8.78
N ARG A 67 -15.25 -16.31 9.93
CA ARG A 67 -14.39 -17.49 10.05
C ARG A 67 -14.82 -18.59 9.08
N GLN A 68 -16.12 -18.87 9.00
CA GLN A 68 -16.66 -19.89 8.10
C GLN A 68 -16.46 -19.55 6.63
N LEU A 69 -16.69 -18.30 6.22
CA LEU A 69 -16.46 -17.81 4.86
C LEU A 69 -14.97 -17.85 4.48
N ARG A 70 -14.07 -17.53 5.41
CA ARG A 70 -12.62 -17.65 5.19
C ARG A 70 -12.20 -19.11 5.02
N ALA A 71 -12.73 -20.02 5.83
CA ALA A 71 -12.49 -21.45 5.68
C ALA A 71 -13.01 -21.97 4.33
N GLN A 72 -14.18 -21.52 3.89
CA GLN A 72 -14.71 -21.82 2.55
C GLN A 72 -13.84 -21.25 1.43
N LEU A 73 -13.33 -20.03 1.58
CA LEU A 73 -12.44 -19.42 0.59
C LEU A 73 -11.12 -20.20 0.46
N VAL A 74 -10.56 -20.65 1.59
CA VAL A 74 -9.38 -21.52 1.64
C VAL A 74 -9.65 -22.86 0.95
N ASP A 75 -10.80 -23.49 1.20
CA ASP A 75 -11.21 -24.74 0.54
C ASP A 75 -11.38 -24.55 -0.98
N VAL A 76 -12.03 -23.47 -1.41
CA VAL A 76 -12.15 -23.13 -2.84
C VAL A 76 -10.78 -22.88 -3.47
N GLN A 77 -9.90 -22.14 -2.78
CA GLN A 77 -8.56 -21.85 -3.27
C GLN A 77 -7.73 -23.13 -3.43
N THR A 78 -7.75 -24.04 -2.45
CA THR A 78 -7.05 -25.33 -2.54
C THR A 78 -7.61 -26.22 -3.64
N LYS A 79 -8.94 -26.27 -3.81
CA LYS A 79 -9.58 -26.96 -4.95
C LYS A 79 -9.15 -26.37 -6.29
N MET A 80 -9.09 -25.04 -6.40
CA MET A 80 -8.68 -24.36 -7.63
C MET A 80 -7.20 -24.61 -7.95
N SER A 81 -6.32 -24.63 -6.93
CA SER A 81 -4.92 -25.01 -7.10
C SER A 81 -4.76 -26.46 -7.57
N ARG A 82 -5.56 -27.40 -7.06
CA ARG A 82 -5.55 -28.81 -7.53
C ARG A 82 -6.02 -28.93 -8.99
N LEU A 83 -7.06 -28.19 -9.37
CA LEU A 83 -7.52 -28.13 -10.77
C LEU A 83 -6.45 -27.54 -11.69
N LEU A 84 -5.75 -26.48 -11.26
CA LEU A 84 -4.62 -25.90 -12.00
C LEU A 84 -3.49 -26.93 -12.22
N ALA A 85 -3.12 -27.68 -11.18
CA ALA A 85 -2.10 -28.74 -11.31
C ALA A 85 -2.55 -29.87 -12.26
N THR A 86 -3.83 -30.24 -12.21
CA THR A 86 -4.40 -31.25 -13.11
C THR A 86 -4.42 -30.75 -14.56
N LEU A 87 -4.75 -29.47 -14.78
CA LEU A 87 -4.71 -28.84 -16.10
C LEU A 87 -3.29 -28.75 -16.65
N GLN A 88 -2.30 -28.44 -15.81
CA GLN A 88 -0.89 -28.44 -16.22
C GLN A 88 -0.43 -29.85 -16.65
N LEU A 89 -0.77 -30.88 -15.86
CA LEU A 89 -0.48 -32.28 -16.21
C LEU A 89 -1.16 -32.72 -17.52
N LEU A 90 -2.41 -32.31 -17.74
CA LEU A 90 -3.13 -32.57 -18.99
C LEU A 90 -2.48 -31.84 -20.16
N ASN A 91 -2.08 -30.58 -19.98
CA ASN A 91 -1.41 -29.79 -21.00
C ASN A 91 -0.06 -30.42 -21.40
N ASP A 92 0.72 -30.87 -20.42
CA ASP A 92 2.00 -31.55 -20.66
C ASP A 92 1.79 -32.92 -21.34
N SER A 93 0.72 -33.64 -20.99
CA SER A 93 0.34 -34.89 -21.66
C SER A 93 -0.09 -34.67 -23.10
N VAL A 94 -0.83 -33.60 -23.39
CA VAL A 94 -1.27 -33.25 -24.76
C VAL A 94 -0.09 -32.83 -25.62
N LEU A 95 0.82 -32.02 -25.08
CA LEU A 95 2.08 -31.64 -25.74
C LEU A 95 2.92 -32.88 -26.09
N LYS A 96 3.05 -33.83 -25.16
CA LYS A 96 3.76 -35.08 -25.39
C LYS A 96 3.13 -35.93 -26.50
N THR A 97 1.81 -36.06 -26.54
CA THR A 97 1.13 -36.79 -27.62
C THR A 97 1.25 -36.10 -28.97
N LEU A 98 1.27 -34.76 -29.01
CA LEU A 98 1.47 -34.00 -30.25
C LEU A 98 2.89 -34.18 -30.80
N ASP A 99 3.91 -34.20 -29.93
CA ASP A 99 5.30 -34.50 -30.31
C ASP A 99 5.46 -35.96 -30.78
N ASP A 100 4.80 -36.92 -30.11
CA ASP A 100 4.83 -38.33 -30.52
C ASP A 100 4.12 -38.56 -31.87
N THR A 101 3.13 -37.73 -32.22
CA THR A 101 2.43 -37.79 -33.52
C THR A 101 3.24 -37.15 -34.66
N ALA A 102 4.20 -36.27 -34.34
CA ALA A 102 5.12 -35.67 -35.32
C ALA A 102 6.33 -36.57 -35.64
N GLY A 103 6.55 -37.65 -34.87
CA GLY A 103 7.70 -38.56 -35.00
C GLY A 103 7.55 -39.73 -35.97
N GLU A 104 6.35 -40.02 -36.48
CA GLU A 104 6.09 -41.13 -37.41
C GLU A 104 5.63 -40.63 -38.78
N GLY A 105 6.58 -40.23 -39.63
CA GLY A 105 6.30 -39.84 -41.02
C GLY A 105 7.53 -39.39 -41.79
N GLY A 106 8.41 -40.34 -42.13
CA GLY A 106 9.62 -40.08 -42.92
C GLY A 106 9.39 -40.10 -44.44
N ALA A 107 9.98 -39.09 -45.11
CA ALA A 107 10.45 -38.99 -46.50
C ALA A 107 9.40 -38.97 -47.65
N ASP A 108 9.35 -37.90 -48.45
CA ASP A 108 10.23 -37.71 -49.63
C ASP A 108 9.97 -36.36 -50.37
N ASP A 109 11.03 -35.88 -51.01
CA ASP A 109 11.14 -35.01 -52.19
C ASP A 109 10.88 -33.48 -52.21
N ARG A 110 12.03 -32.77 -52.38
CA ARG A 110 12.38 -31.67 -53.30
C ARG A 110 11.74 -30.26 -53.22
N ASP A 111 12.64 -29.30 -52.95
CA ASP A 111 12.85 -27.97 -53.54
C ASP A 111 11.67 -27.23 -54.18
N ILE A 112 11.38 -26.03 -53.66
CA ILE A 112 11.28 -24.78 -54.44
C ILE A 112 11.48 -23.59 -53.48
N VAL A 113 12.41 -22.71 -53.85
CA VAL A 113 12.66 -21.38 -53.30
C VAL A 113 11.62 -20.40 -53.85
N GLN A 114 11.00 -19.57 -53.01
CA GLN A 114 10.79 -18.15 -53.32
C GLN A 114 10.39 -17.29 -52.11
N GLU A 115 10.99 -16.12 -52.07
CA GLU A 115 10.86 -15.00 -51.13
C GLU A 115 9.45 -14.38 -51.11
N GLU A 116 8.96 -13.92 -49.96
CA GLU A 116 8.82 -12.49 -49.61
C GLU A 116 7.99 -12.27 -48.33
N ASN A 117 8.54 -11.41 -47.45
CA ASN A 117 7.89 -10.42 -46.58
C ASN A 117 6.69 -10.81 -45.68
N ALA A 118 6.92 -10.80 -44.35
CA ALA A 118 6.53 -9.70 -43.45
C ALA A 118 6.22 -10.15 -42.00
N SER A 119 6.96 -9.56 -41.07
CA SER A 119 6.56 -9.10 -39.72
C SER A 119 6.09 -10.08 -38.61
N LEU A 120 6.74 -9.87 -37.45
CA LEU A 120 6.36 -10.17 -36.06
C LEU A 120 6.55 -11.62 -35.59
N GLU A 121 7.56 -11.86 -34.73
CA GLU A 121 7.39 -12.47 -33.39
C GLU A 121 8.73 -12.73 -32.65
N GLN A 122 8.66 -12.50 -31.34
CA GLN A 122 9.38 -13.04 -30.16
C GLN A 122 10.80 -13.64 -30.28
N PRO A 123 11.72 -13.30 -29.33
CA PRO A 123 12.99 -13.99 -29.23
C PRO A 123 12.89 -15.27 -28.36
N ILE A 124 13.30 -16.34 -29.01
CA ILE A 124 13.70 -17.67 -28.57
C ILE A 124 14.60 -17.66 -27.32
N TYR A 125 14.39 -18.60 -26.41
CA TYR A 125 15.46 -19.19 -25.59
C TYR A 125 15.37 -20.72 -25.63
N ASN A 126 16.38 -21.33 -26.27
CA ASN A 126 16.75 -22.73 -26.10
C ASN A 126 17.65 -22.84 -24.87
N HIS A 127 17.39 -23.80 -23.99
CA HIS A 127 18.42 -24.78 -23.61
C HIS A 127 17.84 -26.02 -22.93
N SER A 128 18.15 -27.16 -23.53
CA SER A 128 18.02 -28.51 -22.99
C SER A 128 19.06 -28.76 -21.89
N HIS A 129 18.70 -29.48 -20.83
CA HIS A 129 19.54 -30.49 -20.19
C HIS A 129 18.71 -31.52 -19.40
N LYS A 130 18.98 -32.80 -19.69
CA LYS A 130 18.41 -34.03 -19.12
C LYS A 130 19.05 -34.40 -17.77
N THR A 131 18.31 -35.09 -16.90
CA THR A 131 18.64 -36.36 -16.18
C THR A 131 17.56 -36.64 -15.11
N SER A 132 16.63 -37.57 -15.33
CA SER A 132 16.65 -39.02 -14.97
C SER A 132 16.50 -39.33 -13.47
N HIS A 133 15.33 -39.83 -13.03
CA HIS A 133 15.18 -41.07 -12.23
C HIS A 133 13.69 -41.43 -11.96
N ASP A 134 13.30 -42.59 -12.52
CA ASP A 134 12.38 -43.64 -12.05
C ASP A 134 11.06 -43.30 -11.31
N LEU A 135 9.92 -43.50 -12.00
CA LEU A 135 8.64 -43.85 -11.37
C LEU A 135 8.27 -45.30 -11.66
N ALA A 136 8.26 -46.11 -10.61
CA ALA A 136 7.54 -47.37 -10.56
C ALA A 136 6.03 -47.10 -10.50
N GLY A 137 5.27 -47.81 -11.33
CA GLY A 137 3.84 -47.63 -11.48
C GLY A 137 3.02 -48.02 -10.24
N SER A 138 1.91 -47.33 -10.04
CA SER A 138 0.77 -47.84 -9.27
C SER A 138 -0.51 -47.24 -9.81
N THR A 139 -1.27 -48.06 -10.53
CA THR A 139 -2.68 -47.83 -10.90
C THR A 139 -3.54 -48.01 -9.64
N VAL A 140 -4.31 -46.98 -9.27
CA VAL A 140 -5.34 -47.07 -8.21
C VAL A 140 -6.69 -46.65 -8.82
N PRO A 141 -7.78 -47.40 -8.58
CA PRO A 141 -9.08 -47.16 -9.21
C PRO A 141 -9.84 -45.99 -8.55
N PRO A 142 -10.88 -45.42 -9.21
CA PRO A 142 -11.64 -44.30 -8.66
C PRO A 142 -12.59 -44.78 -7.57
N LEU A 143 -12.54 -44.15 -6.39
CA LEU A 143 -13.46 -44.38 -5.27
C LEU A 143 -14.53 -43.28 -5.23
N GLU A 144 -15.80 -43.71 -5.25
CA GLU A 144 -17.01 -42.91 -5.02
C GLU A 144 -17.00 -42.22 -3.65
N LEU A 145 -17.46 -40.98 -3.60
CA LEU A 145 -17.59 -40.16 -2.40
C LEU A 145 -19.03 -40.20 -1.87
N GLU A 146 -19.22 -40.71 -0.66
CA GLU A 146 -20.45 -40.53 0.12
C GLU A 146 -20.43 -39.18 0.89
N PRO A 147 -21.56 -38.47 1.04
CA PRO A 147 -21.63 -37.22 1.80
C PRO A 147 -21.62 -37.45 3.32
N PHE A 148 -20.85 -36.65 4.05
CA PHE A 148 -20.78 -36.67 5.51
C PHE A 148 -21.96 -35.92 6.16
N ASP A 149 -22.55 -36.51 7.21
CA ASP A 149 -23.72 -35.99 7.94
C ASP A 149 -23.34 -34.93 9.00
N THR A 150 -24.11 -33.84 9.04
CA THR A 150 -23.85 -32.63 9.86
C THR A 150 -24.66 -32.58 11.16
N SER A 151 -25.39 -33.65 11.48
CA SER A 151 -26.28 -33.74 12.64
C SER A 151 -25.58 -33.85 14.01
N ILE A 152 -24.24 -33.87 14.08
CA ILE A 152 -23.47 -34.17 15.32
C ILE A 152 -23.20 -32.97 16.25
N LEU A 153 -23.57 -31.73 15.90
CA LEU A 153 -23.12 -30.53 16.65
C LEU A 153 -24.21 -29.67 17.29
N ASP A 154 -25.40 -30.21 17.59
CA ASP A 154 -26.42 -29.45 18.32
C ASP A 154 -26.44 -29.81 19.81
N PHE A 155 -25.83 -28.95 20.64
CA PHE A 155 -25.99 -28.97 22.09
C PHE A 155 -26.36 -27.57 22.57
N ASN A 156 -27.59 -27.42 23.05
CA ASN A 156 -28.10 -26.18 23.64
C ASN A 156 -28.85 -26.51 24.94
N PRO A 157 -28.54 -25.85 26.07
CA PRO A 157 -29.49 -25.74 27.18
C PRO A 157 -29.84 -24.27 27.49
N PRO A 158 -31.09 -23.95 27.89
CA PRO A 158 -31.54 -22.57 28.09
C PRO A 158 -31.40 -22.11 29.55
N ILE A 159 -31.07 -20.84 29.77
CA ILE A 159 -31.20 -20.15 31.08
C ILE A 159 -31.94 -18.81 30.89
N PRO A 160 -32.82 -18.40 31.84
CA PRO A 160 -33.91 -17.47 31.59
C PRO A 160 -33.57 -15.98 31.78
N GLN A 161 -34.26 -15.16 31.00
CA GLN A 161 -34.27 -13.70 31.03
C GLN A 161 -34.85 -13.15 32.35
N THR A 162 -34.22 -12.12 32.90
CA THR A 162 -34.83 -11.20 33.88
C THR A 162 -34.68 -9.76 33.41
N ALA A 163 -35.70 -8.96 33.69
CA ALA A 163 -36.10 -7.79 32.92
C ALA A 163 -35.95 -6.47 33.71
N ILE A 164 -35.62 -5.38 32.98
CA ILE A 164 -36.09 -3.97 33.15
C ILE A 164 -35.51 -3.21 34.40
N PRO A 165 -35.46 -1.84 34.51
CA PRO A 165 -35.91 -0.73 33.64
C PRO A 165 -34.91 0.43 33.37
N THR A 166 -35.20 1.18 32.30
CA THR A 166 -34.84 2.59 32.07
C THR A 166 -35.63 3.57 32.95
N PRO A 167 -35.10 4.78 33.22
CA PRO A 167 -35.94 5.94 33.46
C PRO A 167 -35.72 7.08 32.45
N MET A 168 -36.88 7.65 32.13
CA MET A 168 -37.21 8.81 31.33
C MET A 168 -36.62 10.12 31.86
N GLY A 169 -36.43 11.10 30.97
CA GLY A 169 -36.27 12.51 31.36
C GLY A 169 -35.96 13.41 30.18
N GLY A 170 -36.98 14.09 29.65
CA GLY A 170 -36.82 15.09 28.60
C GLY A 170 -36.29 16.42 29.12
N ALA A 171 -35.42 17.05 28.34
CA ALA A 171 -35.20 18.49 28.38
C ALA A 171 -34.74 18.96 27.00
N THR A 172 -35.49 19.91 26.47
CA THR A 172 -35.20 20.69 25.27
C THR A 172 -33.97 21.58 25.48
N SER A 173 -33.03 21.61 24.55
CA SER A 173 -32.46 22.87 24.03
C SER A 173 -31.58 22.62 22.81
N SER A 174 -31.72 23.52 21.85
CA SER A 174 -30.91 23.73 20.67
C SER A 174 -29.41 23.56 20.92
N GLU A 175 -28.68 22.97 19.97
CA GLU A 175 -27.56 23.63 19.27
C GLU A 175 -26.68 22.68 18.43
N LEU A 176 -26.32 23.20 17.25
CA LEU A 176 -25.05 23.04 16.53
C LEU A 176 -24.64 21.64 16.06
N ILE A 177 -24.93 21.38 14.78
CA ILE A 177 -24.25 20.38 13.96
C ILE A 177 -22.79 20.84 13.78
N ASN A 178 -21.83 20.15 14.41
CA ASN A 178 -20.41 20.34 14.13
C ASN A 178 -19.98 19.53 12.90
N VAL A 179 -18.96 20.06 12.21
CA VAL A 179 -18.40 19.68 10.89
C VAL A 179 -17.88 18.22 10.79
N ALA A 180 -18.02 17.41 11.84
CA ALA A 180 -17.66 15.98 11.85
C ALA A 180 -18.82 15.03 11.47
N GLY A 181 -19.99 15.54 11.07
CA GLY A 181 -21.08 14.70 10.54
C GLY A 181 -21.73 13.74 11.54
N THR A 182 -21.87 14.13 12.81
CA THR A 182 -22.53 13.29 13.82
C THR A 182 -23.93 13.81 14.16
N SER A 183 -24.92 12.91 14.17
CA SER A 183 -26.30 13.19 14.59
C SER A 183 -26.46 12.93 16.09
N PRO A 184 -27.20 13.75 16.86
CA PRO A 184 -27.17 13.72 18.33
C PRO A 184 -28.11 12.67 18.97
N ILE A 185 -28.60 11.68 18.22
CA ILE A 185 -29.74 10.84 18.66
C ILE A 185 -29.34 9.41 19.08
N TYR A 186 -28.07 9.02 18.95
CA TYR A 186 -27.61 7.70 19.40
C TYR A 186 -26.55 7.83 20.51
N PRO A 187 -26.69 7.11 21.64
CA PRO A 187 -25.53 6.85 22.50
C PRO A 187 -24.58 5.98 21.69
N GLN A 188 -23.57 6.60 21.08
CA GLN A 188 -22.49 5.86 20.43
C GLN A 188 -21.81 5.02 21.52
N ILE A 189 -21.70 3.71 21.31
CA ILE A 189 -20.76 2.91 22.10
C ILE A 189 -19.38 3.56 21.87
N PRO A 190 -18.70 4.07 22.91
CA PRO A 190 -17.47 4.79 22.72
C PRO A 190 -16.47 3.95 21.92
N ASN A 191 -15.77 4.59 20.98
CA ASN A 191 -14.59 4.05 20.28
C ASN A 191 -14.81 2.97 19.20
N ILE A 192 -16.00 2.40 18.98
CA ILE A 192 -16.21 1.29 18.01
C ILE A 192 -16.09 1.72 16.53
N TRP A 193 -16.11 3.02 16.24
CA TRP A 193 -15.95 3.54 14.87
C TRP A 193 -14.97 4.70 14.79
N SER A 194 -14.09 4.83 15.79
CA SER A 194 -13.03 5.83 15.73
C SER A 194 -12.06 5.50 14.59
N TYR A 195 -11.39 6.53 14.06
CA TYR A 195 -10.35 6.36 13.05
C TYR A 195 -9.28 5.37 13.53
N GLU A 196 -8.81 5.56 14.78
CA GLU A 196 -7.84 4.70 15.43
C GLU A 196 -8.34 3.26 15.60
N TYR A 197 -9.63 3.06 15.90
CA TYR A 197 -10.19 1.70 15.95
C TYR A 197 -10.12 1.01 14.59
N GLN A 198 -10.42 1.69 13.50
CA GLN A 198 -10.43 1.08 12.17
C GLN A 198 -9.01 0.87 11.60
N MET A 199 -8.15 1.87 11.76
CA MET A 199 -6.87 1.97 11.05
C MET A 199 -5.65 1.78 11.95
N GLY A 200 -5.84 1.77 13.27
CA GLY A 200 -4.76 1.75 14.23
C GLY A 200 -4.23 0.37 14.57
N MET A 201 -3.37 0.35 15.58
CA MET A 201 -2.58 -0.80 16.01
C MET A 201 -3.40 -2.06 16.28
N GLN A 202 -4.48 -1.96 17.07
CA GLN A 202 -5.22 -3.15 17.51
C GLN A 202 -5.88 -3.91 16.35
N SER A 203 -6.37 -3.19 15.36
CA SER A 203 -6.94 -3.77 14.14
C SER A 203 -5.87 -4.45 13.29
N TYR A 204 -4.67 -3.88 13.22
CA TYR A 204 -3.54 -4.50 12.54
C TYR A 204 -3.17 -5.83 13.20
N LEU A 205 -3.03 -5.87 14.53
CA LEU A 205 -2.72 -7.09 15.27
C LEU A 205 -3.77 -8.19 15.07
N THR A 206 -5.04 -7.81 15.14
CA THR A 206 -6.15 -8.74 14.93
C THR A 206 -6.13 -9.32 13.52
N ALA A 207 -5.87 -8.49 12.52
CA ALA A 207 -5.75 -8.93 11.13
C ALA A 207 -4.54 -9.85 10.92
N MET A 208 -3.38 -9.51 11.49
CA MET A 208 -2.16 -10.30 11.35
C MET A 208 -2.30 -11.69 11.96
N ASN A 209 -2.86 -11.80 13.18
CA ASN A 209 -3.09 -13.09 13.82
C ASN A 209 -4.04 -13.98 12.99
N ALA A 210 -5.10 -13.40 12.42
CA ALA A 210 -6.05 -14.14 11.57
C ALA A 210 -5.43 -14.58 10.24
N THR A 211 -4.55 -13.76 9.65
CA THR A 211 -3.84 -14.11 8.41
C THR A 211 -2.80 -15.20 8.65
N GLU A 212 -2.08 -15.14 9.77
CA GLU A 212 -1.09 -16.18 10.12
C GLU A 212 -1.76 -17.55 10.27
N GLU A 213 -2.90 -17.64 10.97
CA GLU A 213 -3.70 -18.86 11.08
C GLU A 213 -4.11 -19.41 9.70
N SER A 214 -4.56 -18.52 8.82
CA SER A 214 -4.97 -18.89 7.46
C SER A 214 -3.79 -19.36 6.58
N SER A 215 -2.63 -18.68 6.69
CA SER A 215 -1.41 -19.07 5.98
C SER A 215 -0.89 -20.43 6.42
N MET A 216 -0.93 -20.71 7.73
CA MET A 216 -0.57 -22.02 8.28
C MET A 216 -1.48 -23.13 7.74
N MET A 217 -2.80 -22.92 7.69
CA MET A 217 -3.75 -23.87 7.09
C MET A 217 -3.48 -24.13 5.60
N LEU A 218 -3.05 -23.11 4.87
CA LEU A 218 -2.72 -23.19 3.44
C LEU A 218 -1.31 -23.73 3.15
N GLY A 219 -0.52 -24.04 4.18
CA GLY A 219 0.89 -24.45 4.01
C GLY A 219 1.76 -23.37 3.37
N LYS A 220 1.41 -22.10 3.52
CA LYS A 220 2.23 -20.97 3.04
C LYS A 220 3.24 -20.59 4.10
N ASP A 221 4.50 -20.51 3.71
CA ASP A 221 5.58 -20.13 4.62
C ASP A 221 5.51 -18.66 5.07
N TYR A 222 4.68 -17.82 4.46
CA TYR A 222 4.57 -16.38 4.74
C TYR A 222 3.13 -15.88 4.81
N ALA A 223 2.94 -14.81 5.59
CA ALA A 223 1.68 -14.09 5.76
C ALA A 223 1.76 -12.75 5.03
N PHE A 224 0.69 -12.40 4.31
CA PHE A 224 0.57 -11.10 3.65
C PHE A 224 0.07 -10.06 4.65
N THR A 225 0.62 -8.85 4.58
CA THR A 225 0.16 -7.70 5.35
C THR A 225 -0.73 -6.81 4.47
N ASN A 226 -1.18 -5.68 5.02
CA ASN A 226 -1.83 -4.60 4.26
C ASN A 226 -0.83 -3.73 3.45
N SER A 227 0.43 -4.16 3.34
CA SER A 227 1.53 -3.39 2.76
C SER A 227 2.39 -4.28 1.85
N PRO A 228 2.18 -4.22 0.52
CA PRO A 228 3.12 -4.77 -0.46
C PRO A 228 4.59 -4.49 -0.13
N PHE A 229 4.95 -3.26 0.24
CA PHE A 229 6.32 -2.98 0.69
C PHE A 229 6.77 -3.89 1.83
N SER A 230 5.97 -3.98 2.88
CA SER A 230 6.31 -4.75 4.07
C SER A 230 6.41 -6.24 3.76
N ASP A 231 5.58 -6.75 2.86
CA ASP A 231 5.60 -8.15 2.42
C ASP A 231 6.92 -8.49 1.73
N HIS A 232 7.34 -7.65 0.78
CA HIS A 232 8.65 -7.80 0.11
C HIS A 232 9.80 -7.69 1.11
N ILE A 233 9.78 -6.68 2.00
CA ILE A 233 10.84 -6.47 3.00
C ILE A 233 10.97 -7.70 3.91
N GLN A 234 9.86 -8.20 4.45
CA GLN A 234 9.87 -9.34 5.36
C GLN A 234 10.34 -10.62 4.69
N LEU A 235 9.87 -10.89 3.46
CA LEU A 235 10.31 -12.05 2.71
C LEU A 235 11.82 -12.00 2.45
N LEU A 236 12.33 -10.88 1.97
CA LEU A 236 13.75 -10.69 1.68
C LEU A 236 14.61 -10.84 2.93
N GLN A 237 14.18 -10.25 4.05
CA GLN A 237 14.85 -10.40 5.34
C GLN A 237 14.90 -11.87 5.77
N ARG A 238 13.81 -12.61 5.60
CA ARG A 238 13.74 -14.03 5.97
C ARG A 238 14.65 -14.89 5.09
N LEU A 239 14.56 -14.75 3.78
CA LEU A 239 15.38 -15.50 2.83
C LEU A 239 16.88 -15.25 3.07
N LEU A 240 17.26 -13.98 3.23
CA LEU A 240 18.64 -13.62 3.49
C LEU A 240 19.13 -14.15 4.84
N LYS A 241 18.33 -14.01 5.91
CA LYS A 241 18.67 -14.54 7.23
C LYS A 241 18.84 -16.06 7.22
N HIS A 242 17.94 -16.77 6.55
CA HIS A 242 18.02 -18.22 6.41
C HIS A 242 19.33 -18.62 5.70
N LYS A 243 19.63 -18.01 4.54
CA LYS A 243 20.85 -18.28 3.78
C LYS A 243 22.12 -18.03 4.59
N LEU A 244 22.21 -16.87 5.25
CA LEU A 244 23.35 -16.51 6.09
C LEU A 244 23.56 -17.50 7.25
N ASN A 245 22.48 -17.94 7.89
CA ASN A 245 22.55 -18.93 8.96
C ASN A 245 23.05 -20.30 8.44
N THR A 246 22.61 -20.74 7.26
CA THR A 246 23.05 -22.00 6.64
C THR A 246 24.55 -22.00 6.35
N ILE A 247 25.12 -20.85 6.00
CA ILE A 247 26.57 -20.70 5.75
C ILE A 247 27.37 -20.55 7.06
N GLY A 248 26.69 -20.53 8.22
CA GLY A 248 27.34 -20.39 9.52
C GLY A 248 27.84 -18.97 9.79
N PHE A 249 27.16 -17.94 9.25
CA PHE A 249 27.49 -16.55 9.54
C PHE A 249 27.43 -16.27 11.05
N VAL A 250 28.56 -15.79 11.61
CA VAL A 250 28.67 -15.37 13.02
C VAL A 250 28.76 -13.84 13.07
N PRO A 251 27.80 -13.15 13.70
CA PRO A 251 27.75 -11.68 13.77
C PRO A 251 28.99 -11.00 14.39
N ASP A 252 29.72 -11.71 15.26
CA ASP A 252 30.86 -11.20 16.05
C ASP A 252 32.23 -11.73 15.58
N GLY A 253 32.34 -12.24 14.34
CA GLY A 253 33.60 -12.76 13.78
C GLY A 253 34.67 -11.70 13.45
N LEU A 254 35.84 -12.11 12.92
CA LEU A 254 36.97 -11.22 12.58
C LEU A 254 36.71 -10.27 11.38
N HIS A 255 35.76 -10.59 10.50
CA HIS A 255 35.32 -9.74 9.36
C HIS A 255 33.78 -9.64 9.24
N PRO A 256 33.05 -9.10 10.24
CA PRO A 256 31.58 -9.05 10.22
C PRO A 256 31.03 -7.85 9.44
N LEU A 257 31.87 -6.83 9.21
CA LEU A 257 31.45 -5.53 8.70
C LEU A 257 31.21 -5.48 7.20
N GLN A 258 31.91 -6.31 6.42
CA GLN A 258 31.77 -6.36 4.95
C GLN A 258 30.88 -7.52 4.51
N SER A 259 30.78 -8.57 5.32
CA SER A 259 30.03 -9.80 5.07
C SER A 259 28.51 -9.67 5.24
N LEU A 260 28.01 -8.80 6.13
CA LEU A 260 26.56 -8.59 6.30
C LEU A 260 25.98 -7.49 5.40
N TYR A 261 26.68 -6.36 5.31
CA TYR A 261 26.14 -5.15 4.65
C TYR A 261 26.11 -5.28 3.13
N GLN A 262 27.05 -6.04 2.55
CA GLN A 262 27.09 -6.27 1.11
C GLN A 262 25.89 -7.11 0.64
N PRO A 263 25.55 -8.28 1.23
CA PRO A 263 24.32 -8.99 0.92
C PRO A 263 23.05 -8.17 1.11
N VAL A 264 22.97 -7.39 2.19
CA VAL A 264 21.83 -6.49 2.43
C VAL A 264 21.70 -5.45 1.31
N LEU A 265 22.81 -4.82 0.91
CA LEU A 265 22.84 -3.88 -0.20
C LEU A 265 22.37 -4.54 -1.51
N MET A 266 22.89 -5.74 -1.82
CA MET A 266 22.52 -6.46 -3.05
C MET A 266 21.01 -6.77 -3.09
N VAL A 267 20.47 -7.30 -1.99
CA VAL A 267 19.05 -7.64 -1.88
C VAL A 267 18.14 -6.41 -1.96
N LEU A 268 18.49 -5.33 -1.25
CA LEU A 268 17.74 -4.08 -1.33
C LEU A 268 17.84 -3.45 -2.73
N SER A 269 18.98 -3.57 -3.40
CA SER A 269 19.16 -3.08 -4.77
C SER A 269 18.31 -3.88 -5.76
N MET A 270 18.28 -5.21 -5.63
CA MET A 270 17.42 -6.09 -6.44
C MET A 270 15.94 -5.78 -6.23
N PHE A 271 15.48 -5.70 -4.98
CA PHE A 271 14.09 -5.34 -4.65
C PHE A 271 13.65 -4.11 -5.43
N ASN A 272 14.47 -3.09 -5.32
CA ASN A 272 14.29 -1.78 -5.91
C ASN A 272 14.29 -1.85 -7.45
N SER A 273 15.32 -2.42 -8.07
CA SER A 273 15.45 -2.48 -9.53
C SER A 273 14.34 -3.30 -10.19
N MET A 274 13.87 -4.36 -9.55
CA MET A 274 12.81 -5.22 -10.08
C MET A 274 11.43 -4.63 -9.91
N THR A 275 11.12 -4.09 -8.73
CA THR A 275 9.72 -3.73 -8.40
C THR A 275 9.39 -2.28 -8.72
N ARG A 276 10.40 -1.40 -8.73
CA ARG A 276 10.22 0.05 -8.93
C ARG A 276 11.40 0.67 -9.68
N PRO A 277 11.63 0.30 -10.95
CA PRO A 277 12.74 0.82 -11.74
C PRO A 277 12.69 2.35 -11.90
N ASP A 278 11.49 2.93 -11.90
CA ASP A 278 11.23 4.37 -12.03
C ASP A 278 11.77 5.22 -10.87
N VAL A 279 11.95 4.63 -9.69
CA VAL A 279 12.49 5.33 -8.51
C VAL A 279 13.98 5.04 -8.27
N MET A 280 14.68 4.35 -9.19
CA MET A 280 16.09 3.96 -8.96
C MET A 280 17.02 5.16 -8.88
N ALA A 281 16.74 6.20 -9.65
CA ALA A 281 17.49 7.45 -9.58
C ALA A 281 17.42 8.06 -8.17
N TRP A 282 16.29 7.92 -7.46
CA TRP A 282 16.15 8.36 -6.09
C TRP A 282 17.16 7.65 -5.18
N TYR A 283 17.08 6.33 -5.12
CA TYR A 283 17.91 5.51 -4.24
C TYR A 283 19.41 5.62 -4.53
N ALA A 284 19.78 5.73 -5.82
CA ALA A 284 21.16 5.91 -6.23
C ALA A 284 21.74 7.26 -5.80
N LYS A 285 20.94 8.34 -5.86
CA LYS A 285 21.42 9.71 -5.60
C LYS A 285 21.36 10.11 -4.14
N THR A 286 20.32 9.71 -3.40
CA THR A 286 20.19 10.03 -1.96
C THR A 286 21.04 9.12 -1.07
N ARG A 287 21.77 8.17 -1.67
CA ARG A 287 22.63 7.18 -1.02
C ARG A 287 21.90 6.48 0.12
N PHE A 288 21.18 5.42 -0.23
CA PHE A 288 20.30 4.63 0.64
C PHE A 288 20.99 3.86 1.80
N TYR A 289 22.15 4.31 2.28
CA TYR A 289 22.99 3.57 3.23
C TYR A 289 22.35 3.39 4.60
N HIS A 290 21.55 4.35 5.07
CA HIS A 290 20.85 4.21 6.36
C HIS A 290 19.86 3.04 6.40
N ILE A 291 19.21 2.72 5.27
CA ILE A 291 18.29 1.58 5.22
C ILE A 291 19.05 0.25 5.17
N ILE A 292 20.26 0.24 4.59
CA ILE A 292 21.16 -0.92 4.65
C ILE A 292 21.56 -1.17 6.12
N GLU A 293 21.98 -0.12 6.84
CA GLU A 293 22.33 -0.20 8.26
C GLU A 293 21.15 -0.65 9.13
N LEU A 294 19.97 -0.07 8.88
CA LEU A 294 18.72 -0.47 9.54
C LEU A 294 18.40 -1.94 9.30
N THR A 295 18.44 -2.39 8.04
CA THR A 295 18.12 -3.78 7.68
C THR A 295 19.14 -4.75 8.28
N ALA A 296 20.44 -4.40 8.28
CA ALA A 296 21.47 -5.20 8.91
C ALA A 296 21.22 -5.37 10.42
N TRP A 297 20.86 -4.28 11.12
CA TRP A 297 20.47 -4.34 12.53
C TRP A 297 19.20 -5.17 12.76
N GLN A 298 18.18 -5.05 11.90
CA GLN A 298 16.94 -5.85 12.01
C GLN A 298 17.20 -7.36 11.82
N LEU A 299 18.18 -7.74 10.99
CA LEU A 299 18.55 -9.14 10.78
C LEU A 299 19.32 -9.72 11.98
N TYR A 300 20.33 -8.98 12.45
CA TYR A 300 21.21 -9.34 13.57
C TYR A 300 21.39 -8.15 14.53
N PRO A 301 20.45 -7.98 15.49
CA PRO A 301 20.55 -6.91 16.48
C PRO A 301 21.74 -7.14 17.42
N SER A 302 22.69 -6.21 17.45
CA SER A 302 23.82 -6.21 18.38
C SER A 302 24.25 -4.79 18.70
N SER A 303 25.10 -4.61 19.72
CA SER A 303 25.66 -3.28 20.02
C SER A 303 26.45 -2.71 18.84
N ALA A 304 27.09 -3.56 18.03
CA ALA A 304 27.86 -3.15 16.86
C ALA A 304 26.96 -2.67 15.71
N THR A 305 25.89 -3.41 15.39
CA THR A 305 24.95 -3.00 14.33
C THR A 305 24.09 -1.81 14.76
N PHE A 306 23.68 -1.75 16.03
CA PHE A 306 22.96 -0.62 16.60
C PHE A 306 23.80 0.68 16.60
N GLY A 307 25.10 0.57 16.92
CA GLY A 307 26.02 1.71 16.94
C GLY A 307 26.16 2.42 15.59
N LYS A 308 25.88 1.73 14.48
CA LYS A 308 25.88 2.33 13.12
C LYS A 308 24.59 3.05 12.76
N LEU A 309 23.49 2.80 13.47
CA LEU A 309 22.21 3.42 13.13
C LEU A 309 22.28 4.93 13.35
N HIS A 310 22.00 5.66 12.27
CA HIS A 310 21.77 7.10 12.34
C HIS A 310 20.65 7.42 13.35
N PRO A 311 20.75 8.48 14.17
CA PRO A 311 19.79 8.79 15.23
C PRO A 311 18.32 8.76 14.78
N ARG A 312 18.04 9.28 13.58
CA ARG A 312 16.70 9.31 12.95
C ARG A 312 16.10 7.94 12.61
N TYR A 313 16.92 6.90 12.45
CA TYR A 313 16.47 5.55 12.14
C TYR A 313 16.51 4.60 13.33
N ARG A 314 17.01 5.04 14.48
CA ARG A 314 16.99 4.22 15.70
C ARG A 314 15.55 3.84 16.04
N PRO A 315 15.29 2.59 16.47
CA PRO A 315 13.96 2.13 16.81
C PRO A 315 13.40 2.96 17.98
N THR A 316 12.13 3.34 17.89
CA THR A 316 11.38 3.96 18.98
C THR A 316 10.77 2.90 19.89
N ASP A 317 10.33 3.34 21.07
CA ASP A 317 9.56 2.50 21.99
C ASP A 317 8.29 1.94 21.34
N ALA A 318 7.61 2.72 20.50
CA ALA A 318 6.40 2.27 19.81
C ALA A 318 6.72 1.16 18.79
N GLN A 319 7.82 1.28 18.03
CA GLN A 319 8.29 0.26 17.09
C GLN A 319 8.69 -1.04 17.80
N MET A 320 9.31 -0.95 18.98
CA MET A 320 9.77 -2.12 19.72
C MET A 320 8.63 -2.87 20.43
N LYS A 321 7.59 -2.16 20.88
CA LYS A 321 6.48 -2.74 21.64
C LYS A 321 5.36 -3.28 20.76
N ASN A 322 5.20 -2.76 19.55
CA ASN A 322 4.01 -3.01 18.75
C ASN A 322 4.34 -3.53 17.34
N PRO A 323 3.79 -4.68 16.91
CA PRO A 323 3.86 -5.13 15.52
C PRO A 323 3.28 -4.10 14.54
N HIS A 324 3.95 -3.84 13.43
CA HIS A 324 3.54 -2.83 12.45
C HIS A 324 4.08 -3.15 11.05
N PRO A 325 3.53 -2.53 9.98
CA PRO A 325 4.08 -2.61 8.63
C PRO A 325 5.55 -2.16 8.58
N ARG A 326 6.46 -3.05 8.15
CA ARG A 326 7.92 -2.81 8.10
C ARG A 326 8.34 -1.62 7.24
N VAL A 327 7.50 -1.21 6.28
CA VAL A 327 7.76 0.00 5.49
C VAL A 327 7.85 1.27 6.34
N ILE A 328 7.16 1.30 7.50
CA ILE A 328 7.20 2.45 8.41
C ILE A 328 8.61 2.68 8.94
N ASP A 329 9.40 1.62 9.13
CA ASP A 329 10.78 1.71 9.62
C ASP A 329 11.69 2.52 8.70
N TRP A 330 11.32 2.66 7.41
CA TRP A 330 12.08 3.39 6.39
C TRP A 330 11.83 4.91 6.41
N ILE A 331 10.98 5.40 7.31
CA ILE A 331 10.77 6.84 7.53
C ILE A 331 11.75 7.34 8.60
N PRO A 332 12.57 8.38 8.34
CA PRO A 332 13.59 8.86 9.27
C PRO A 332 13.03 9.76 10.39
N PHE A 333 11.72 9.83 10.57
CA PHE A 333 11.07 10.78 11.47
C PHE A 333 10.38 10.00 12.58
N PRO A 334 10.99 9.90 13.79
CA PRO A 334 10.45 9.12 14.90
C PRO A 334 9.00 9.46 15.24
N SER A 335 8.65 10.74 15.32
CA SER A 335 7.29 11.22 15.61
C SER A 335 6.27 10.74 14.56
N ILE A 336 6.62 10.81 13.27
CA ILE A 336 5.77 10.32 12.18
C ILE A 336 5.62 8.80 12.25
N ARG A 337 6.71 8.06 12.51
CA ARG A 337 6.66 6.59 12.66
C ARG A 337 5.73 6.17 13.79
N ASP A 338 5.87 6.80 14.96
CA ASP A 338 5.06 6.47 16.14
C ASP A 338 3.58 6.73 15.89
N ARG A 339 3.24 7.84 15.21
CA ARG A 339 1.86 8.16 14.83
C ARG A 339 1.31 7.22 13.75
N LEU A 340 2.12 6.84 12.76
CA LEU A 340 1.73 5.83 11.77
C LEU A 340 1.43 4.48 12.43
N ILE A 341 2.25 4.08 13.39
CA ILE A 341 2.07 2.85 14.16
C ILE A 341 0.76 2.92 14.97
N GLN A 342 0.51 4.03 15.66
CA GLN A 342 -0.68 4.19 16.49
C GLN A 342 -1.97 4.28 15.65
N LEU A 343 -1.96 5.09 14.59
CA LEU A 343 -3.18 5.53 13.89
C LEU A 343 -3.38 4.86 12.53
N HIS A 344 -2.33 4.32 11.89
CA HIS A 344 -2.37 3.84 10.50
C HIS A 344 -1.81 2.43 10.28
N ALA A 345 -1.44 1.67 11.32
CA ALA A 345 -0.84 0.35 11.14
C ALA A 345 -1.73 -0.58 10.28
N ALA A 346 -3.05 -0.53 10.45
CA ALA A 346 -4.03 -1.30 9.68
C ALA A 346 -4.52 -0.61 8.41
N ASN A 347 -4.00 0.59 8.09
CA ASN A 347 -4.50 1.39 6.97
C ASN A 347 -4.15 0.71 5.63
N PRO A 348 -5.13 0.40 4.76
CA PRO A 348 -4.87 -0.25 3.47
C PRO A 348 -4.13 0.64 2.46
N GLN A 349 -3.91 1.91 2.79
CA GLN A 349 -3.16 2.87 1.97
C GLN A 349 -1.80 3.23 2.57
N ILE A 350 -1.30 2.45 3.55
CA ILE A 350 -0.03 2.72 4.23
C ILE A 350 1.15 2.90 3.27
N ASP A 351 1.18 2.14 2.17
CA ASP A 351 2.21 2.26 1.13
C ASP A 351 2.14 3.59 0.36
N GLN A 352 0.92 4.09 0.12
CA GLN A 352 0.73 5.41 -0.49
C GLN A 352 1.15 6.52 0.48
N ILE A 353 0.81 6.40 1.77
CA ILE A 353 1.22 7.36 2.80
C ILE A 353 2.76 7.40 2.89
N PHE A 354 3.41 6.23 2.86
CA PHE A 354 4.87 6.14 2.80
C PHE A 354 5.44 6.84 1.56
N CYS A 355 4.90 6.55 0.36
CA CYS A 355 5.35 7.21 -0.86
C CYS A 355 5.17 8.72 -0.85
N ASP A 356 4.04 9.21 -0.31
CA ASP A 356 3.77 10.63 -0.14
C ASP A 356 4.76 11.27 0.83
N ALA A 357 5.08 10.59 1.94
CA ALA A 357 6.06 11.06 2.91
C ALA A 357 7.45 11.23 2.27
N VAL A 358 7.95 10.18 1.59
CA VAL A 358 9.27 10.22 0.92
C VAL A 358 9.29 11.26 -0.19
N THR A 359 8.21 11.38 -0.96
CA THR A 359 8.05 12.41 -2.00
C THR A 359 8.06 13.83 -1.39
N GLY A 360 7.56 13.98 -0.16
CA GLY A 360 7.53 15.22 0.61
C GLY A 360 8.85 15.58 1.28
N TYR A 361 9.94 14.82 1.10
CA TYR A 361 11.24 15.18 1.68
C TYR A 361 11.81 16.43 0.99
N VAL A 362 12.09 17.45 1.80
CA VAL A 362 12.53 18.78 1.37
C VAL A 362 13.78 19.23 2.12
N VAL A 363 14.51 20.19 1.56
CA VAL A 363 15.59 20.90 2.25
C VAL A 363 15.34 22.40 2.17
N GLU A 364 15.51 23.09 3.29
CA GLU A 364 15.39 24.55 3.41
C GLU A 364 16.70 25.25 3.02
N THR A 365 16.60 26.43 2.41
CA THR A 365 17.73 27.31 2.10
C THR A 365 17.24 28.75 1.85
N LEU A 366 18.15 29.68 1.57
CA LEU A 366 17.79 31.02 1.12
C LEU A 366 17.58 31.04 -0.41
N MET A 367 16.59 31.77 -0.90
CA MET A 367 16.33 31.84 -2.35
C MET A 367 17.54 32.40 -3.13
N SER A 368 18.22 33.39 -2.54
CA SER A 368 19.44 34.00 -3.09
C SER A 368 20.61 33.02 -3.23
N ASP A 369 20.62 31.90 -2.49
CA ASP A 369 21.64 30.87 -2.63
C ASP A 369 21.48 30.04 -3.89
N LEU A 370 20.28 30.00 -4.45
CA LEU A 370 19.91 29.17 -5.59
C LEU A 370 19.62 29.96 -6.84
N ILE A 371 19.05 31.16 -6.72
CA ILE A 371 18.58 31.98 -7.85
C ILE A 371 19.27 33.34 -7.83
N LEU A 372 19.80 33.74 -8.99
CA LEU A 372 20.52 35.00 -9.18
C LEU A 372 19.57 36.19 -8.98
N GLY A 373 19.97 37.16 -8.15
CA GLY A 373 19.18 38.37 -7.89
C GLY A 373 17.92 38.16 -7.05
N ALA A 374 17.70 36.95 -6.51
CA ALA A 374 16.57 36.67 -5.64
C ALA A 374 16.73 37.28 -4.23
N PRO A 375 15.63 37.59 -3.53
CA PRO A 375 15.68 38.10 -2.16
C PRO A 375 16.18 37.03 -1.17
N GLN A 376 16.69 37.47 -0.02
CA GLN A 376 17.10 36.58 1.09
C GLN A 376 15.89 36.11 1.90
N ILE A 377 15.03 35.31 1.26
CA ILE A 377 13.87 34.67 1.89
C ILE A 377 14.10 33.17 1.98
N THR A 378 13.58 32.55 3.05
CA THR A 378 13.61 31.10 3.20
C THR A 378 12.71 30.45 2.15
N VAL A 379 13.27 29.45 1.48
CA VAL A 379 12.60 28.59 0.51
C VAL A 379 12.91 27.15 0.82
N TYR A 380 12.10 26.24 0.30
CA TYR A 380 12.38 24.82 0.37
C TYR A 380 12.15 24.12 -0.97
N ILE A 381 12.89 23.05 -1.21
CA ILE A 381 12.84 22.29 -2.47
C ILE A 381 12.69 20.81 -2.15
N ARG A 382 11.78 20.12 -2.85
CA ARG A 382 11.68 18.67 -2.76
C ARG A 382 12.87 18.03 -3.42
N VAL A 383 13.49 17.08 -2.72
CA VAL A 383 14.64 16.34 -3.23
C VAL A 383 14.26 15.62 -4.54
N THR A 384 13.00 15.15 -4.66
CA THR A 384 12.54 14.35 -5.81
C THR A 384 12.47 15.19 -7.07
N ASP A 385 12.20 16.48 -6.93
CA ASP A 385 12.10 17.41 -8.06
C ASP A 385 13.49 17.66 -8.67
N LEU A 386 14.52 17.83 -7.85
CA LEU A 386 15.90 17.97 -8.33
C LEU A 386 16.42 16.66 -8.95
N ILE A 387 16.15 15.51 -8.35
CA ILE A 387 16.56 14.22 -8.92
C ILE A 387 15.89 13.98 -10.28
N THR A 388 14.61 14.32 -10.41
CA THR A 388 13.90 14.23 -11.70
C THR A 388 14.52 15.15 -12.74
N ALA A 389 14.85 16.40 -12.38
CA ALA A 389 15.51 17.36 -13.27
C ALA A 389 16.93 16.91 -13.67
N MET A 390 17.68 16.29 -12.76
CA MET A 390 19.02 15.73 -13.03
C MET A 390 19.02 14.54 -14.00
N SER A 391 17.90 13.81 -14.07
CA SER A 391 17.72 12.61 -14.89
C SER A 391 17.04 12.89 -16.23
N ALA A 392 16.61 14.14 -16.50
CA ALA A 392 16.08 14.51 -17.79
C ALA A 392 17.18 14.33 -18.86
N ALA A 393 16.91 13.48 -19.86
CA ALA A 393 17.86 13.13 -20.91
C ALA A 393 18.30 14.41 -21.66
N ALA A 394 19.55 14.82 -21.45
CA ALA A 394 20.21 15.77 -22.33
C ALA A 394 21.01 14.93 -23.35
N PRO A 395 20.70 15.02 -24.66
CA PRO A 395 21.30 14.16 -25.68
C PRO A 395 22.81 14.29 -25.81
N ASP A 396 23.41 15.42 -25.48
CA ASP A 396 24.84 15.68 -25.69
C ASP A 396 25.33 16.74 -24.72
N SER A 397 25.54 16.40 -23.45
CA SER A 397 26.25 17.32 -22.56
C SER A 397 27.23 16.56 -21.67
N GLU A 398 28.47 16.56 -22.14
CA GLU A 398 29.65 16.61 -21.29
C GLU A 398 29.37 17.46 -20.05
N SER A 399 29.91 17.01 -18.92
CA SER A 399 29.83 17.61 -17.60
C SER A 399 30.19 19.10 -17.58
N THR A 400 29.23 19.94 -17.99
CA THR A 400 29.39 21.38 -17.93
C THR A 400 29.27 21.75 -16.47
N ILE A 401 30.40 22.11 -15.86
CA ILE A 401 30.46 22.53 -14.46
C ILE A 401 29.78 23.90 -14.39
N VAL A 402 28.55 23.93 -13.88
CA VAL A 402 27.84 25.17 -13.58
C VAL A 402 27.94 25.48 -12.09
N SER A 403 28.08 26.75 -11.76
CA SER A 403 28.02 27.24 -10.38
C SER A 403 26.65 27.86 -10.11
N LEU A 404 26.15 27.70 -8.89
CA LEU A 404 25.02 28.48 -8.40
C LEU A 404 25.47 29.91 -8.06
N PRO A 405 24.57 30.91 -8.12
CA PRO A 405 23.12 30.82 -8.35
C PRO A 405 22.69 30.63 -9.82
N ALA A 406 21.60 29.90 -10.06
CA ALA A 406 20.97 29.74 -11.37
C ALA A 406 20.30 31.05 -11.84
N PRO A 407 20.18 31.30 -13.17
CA PRO A 407 19.56 32.52 -13.69
C PRO A 407 18.12 32.73 -13.23
N ASP A 408 17.33 31.65 -13.16
CA ASP A 408 15.94 31.67 -12.77
C ASP A 408 15.46 30.27 -12.31
N ILE A 409 14.27 30.21 -11.72
CA ILE A 409 13.68 28.98 -11.17
C ILE A 409 13.41 27.95 -12.28
N THR A 410 13.05 28.38 -13.48
CA THR A 410 12.80 27.48 -14.61
C THR A 410 14.09 26.77 -14.98
N THR A 411 15.20 27.51 -15.10
CA THR A 411 16.53 26.98 -15.40
C THR A 411 17.01 25.99 -14.34
N LEU A 412 16.69 26.23 -13.06
CA LEU A 412 17.02 25.31 -11.96
C LEU A 412 16.40 23.92 -12.14
N PHE A 413 15.17 23.82 -12.66
CA PHE A 413 14.45 22.56 -12.84
C PHE A 413 14.47 22.01 -14.28
N SER A 414 14.91 22.79 -15.27
CA SER A 414 15.04 22.35 -16.66
C SER A 414 16.45 21.95 -17.06
N SER A 415 17.48 22.46 -16.37
CA SER A 415 18.89 22.14 -16.65
C SER A 415 19.41 21.06 -15.69
N PRO A 416 19.82 19.87 -16.20
CA PRO A 416 20.40 18.82 -15.37
C PRO A 416 21.67 19.25 -14.61
N ALA A 417 22.43 20.19 -15.16
CA ALA A 417 23.66 20.71 -14.55
C ALA A 417 23.34 21.58 -13.32
N TYR A 418 22.40 22.54 -13.43
CA TYR A 418 21.99 23.37 -12.30
C TYR A 418 21.25 22.58 -11.21
N ALA A 419 20.41 21.62 -11.62
CA ALA A 419 19.75 20.72 -10.67
C ALA A 419 20.77 19.92 -9.85
N ARG A 420 21.85 19.43 -10.49
CA ARG A 420 22.95 18.71 -9.81
C ARG A 420 23.76 19.64 -8.90
N ALA A 421 24.04 20.86 -9.34
CA ALA A 421 24.73 21.85 -8.51
C ALA A 421 23.93 22.19 -7.25
N ALA A 422 22.60 22.36 -7.36
CA ALA A 422 21.71 22.58 -6.23
C ALA A 422 21.60 21.35 -5.32
N PHE A 423 21.43 20.16 -5.88
CA PHE A 423 21.39 18.91 -5.11
C PHE A 423 22.64 18.74 -4.23
N ASN A 424 23.82 19.03 -4.79
CA ASN A 424 25.09 18.97 -4.06
C ASN A 424 25.23 20.10 -3.02
N LYS A 425 24.88 21.35 -3.38
CA LYS A 425 24.94 22.50 -2.46
C LYS A 425 24.06 22.28 -1.22
N LEU A 426 22.90 21.67 -1.41
CA LEU A 426 21.93 21.37 -0.36
C LEU A 426 22.24 20.08 0.42
N ASN A 427 23.37 19.41 0.13
CA ASN A 427 23.78 18.16 0.78
C ASN A 427 22.71 17.06 0.73
N MET A 428 21.91 17.03 -0.35
CA MET A 428 20.80 16.08 -0.46
C MET A 428 21.28 14.63 -0.63
N ASP A 429 22.56 14.41 -0.97
CA ASP A 429 23.23 13.11 -1.04
C ASP A 429 23.69 12.57 0.33
N LYS A 430 23.67 13.42 1.37
CA LYS A 430 24.10 13.03 2.74
C LYS A 430 22.99 12.37 3.55
N GLY A 431 21.80 12.24 2.98
CA GLY A 431 20.71 11.46 3.54
C GLY A 431 19.87 12.22 4.57
N ALA A 432 19.20 11.44 5.42
CA ALA A 432 18.02 11.89 6.13
C ALA A 432 18.25 12.96 7.21
N GLY A 433 19.50 13.23 7.63
CA GLY A 433 19.79 14.27 8.62
C GLY A 433 19.46 15.70 8.16
N TYR A 434 19.42 15.94 6.85
CA TYR A 434 19.17 17.27 6.26
C TYR A 434 17.72 17.48 5.84
N TYR A 435 16.91 16.43 5.85
CA TYR A 435 15.55 16.51 5.32
C TYR A 435 14.57 17.05 6.35
N LYS A 436 13.62 17.84 5.85
CA LYS A 436 12.37 18.22 6.47
C LYS A 436 11.20 17.66 5.64
N ILE A 437 9.98 17.85 6.11
CA ILE A 437 8.74 17.44 5.45
C ILE A 437 8.03 18.68 4.87
N ASP A 438 7.60 18.58 3.61
CA ASP A 438 6.74 19.56 2.96
C ASP A 438 5.42 19.72 3.75
N PRO A 439 5.02 20.95 4.15
CA PRO A 439 3.74 21.19 4.83
C PRO A 439 2.53 20.54 4.15
N ALA A 440 2.53 20.43 2.82
CA ALA A 440 1.45 19.79 2.07
C ALA A 440 1.21 18.32 2.44
N PHE A 441 2.22 17.62 2.98
CA PHE A 441 2.07 16.27 3.52
C PHE A 441 1.12 16.25 4.73
N PHE A 442 1.26 17.21 5.64
CA PHE A 442 0.42 17.31 6.84
C PHE A 442 -0.97 17.90 6.53
N GLU A 443 -1.12 18.66 5.45
CA GLU A 443 -2.45 19.04 4.96
C GLU A 443 -3.24 17.81 4.50
N LYS A 444 -2.56 16.82 3.91
CA LYS A 444 -3.16 15.55 3.48
C LYS A 444 -3.36 14.56 4.64
N TYR A 445 -2.44 14.54 5.60
CA TYR A 445 -2.43 13.64 6.76
C TYR A 445 -2.26 14.43 8.08
N PRO A 446 -3.27 15.21 8.50
CA PRO A 446 -3.15 16.12 9.65
C PRO A 446 -2.88 15.39 10.97
N GLU A 447 -3.35 14.16 11.12
CA GLU A 447 -3.12 13.29 12.27
C GLU A 447 -1.65 12.92 12.48
N LEU A 448 -0.83 13.00 11.43
CA LEU A 448 0.61 12.72 11.50
C LEU A 448 1.44 13.92 11.95
N TYR A 449 0.83 15.12 12.04
CA TYR A 449 1.53 16.34 12.40
C TYR A 449 1.83 16.43 13.90
N ASP A 450 3.11 16.60 14.25
CA ASP A 450 3.56 16.76 15.62
C ASP A 450 4.09 18.17 15.90
N GLN A 451 3.46 18.88 16.84
CA GLN A 451 3.85 20.25 17.21
C GLN A 451 5.16 20.30 17.99
N SER A 452 5.57 19.20 18.64
CA SER A 452 6.81 19.12 19.40
C SER A 452 8.07 18.99 18.54
N ASP A 453 7.93 18.72 17.24
CA ASP A 453 9.04 18.32 16.38
C ASP A 453 9.22 19.33 15.22
N ASP A 454 10.43 19.91 15.07
CA ASP A 454 10.78 20.85 13.99
C ASP A 454 11.05 20.11 12.67
N LEU A 455 10.06 19.32 12.23
CA LEU A 455 10.15 18.52 11.02
C LEU A 455 9.58 19.23 9.80
N THR A 456 8.62 20.11 10.00
CA THR A 456 7.91 20.78 8.90
C THR A 456 8.77 21.90 8.34
N ALA A 457 8.91 21.93 7.02
CA ALA A 457 9.63 23.01 6.35
C ALA A 457 8.87 24.34 6.43
N THR A 458 9.64 25.41 6.42
CA THR A 458 9.22 26.79 6.52
C THR A 458 9.71 27.55 5.29
N GLY A 459 8.94 28.54 4.85
CA GLY A 459 9.27 29.35 3.67
C GLY A 459 8.43 29.03 2.44
N ILE A 460 8.90 29.47 1.27
CA ILE A 460 8.17 29.33 0.01
C ILE A 460 8.62 28.08 -0.76
N PRO A 461 7.71 27.19 -1.21
CA PRO A 461 8.08 26.03 -2.02
C PRO A 461 8.60 26.45 -3.40
N LEU A 462 9.80 26.02 -3.77
CA LEU A 462 10.26 26.06 -5.16
C LEU A 462 9.99 24.70 -5.81
N LYS A 463 9.16 24.72 -6.85
CA LYS A 463 8.71 23.52 -7.53
C LYS A 463 8.70 23.67 -9.05
N PRO A 464 8.92 22.57 -9.79
CA PRO A 464 8.69 22.52 -11.23
C PRO A 464 7.18 22.60 -11.54
N LYS A 465 6.85 22.80 -12.83
CA LYS A 465 5.46 22.81 -13.31
C LYS A 465 4.72 21.50 -13.05
N PHE A 466 5.45 20.37 -13.15
CA PHE A 466 4.92 19.04 -12.94
C PHE A 466 5.75 18.32 -11.91
N GLN A 467 5.07 17.80 -10.89
CA GLN A 467 5.67 17.09 -9.77
C GLN A 467 5.31 15.61 -9.89
N LYS A 468 6.32 14.75 -9.77
CA LYS A 468 6.12 13.29 -9.72
C LYS A 468 5.96 12.84 -8.27
N ILE A 469 5.23 11.75 -8.09
CA ILE A 469 5.09 11.02 -6.83
C ILE A 469 5.79 9.67 -7.01
N LEU A 470 6.51 9.24 -5.99
CA LEU A 470 7.19 7.94 -6.00
C LEU A 470 6.17 6.80 -5.96
N THR A 471 6.45 5.74 -6.70
CA THR A 471 5.58 4.55 -6.77
C THR A 471 5.89 3.54 -5.66
N TYR A 472 4.92 2.67 -5.37
CA TYR A 472 5.05 1.54 -4.45
C TYR A 472 5.05 0.21 -5.24
N PRO A 473 5.65 -0.86 -4.71
CA PRO A 473 5.74 -2.13 -5.42
C PRO A 473 4.37 -2.77 -5.57
N ARG A 474 4.21 -3.61 -6.59
CA ARG A 474 3.05 -4.50 -6.69
C ARG A 474 3.10 -5.55 -5.58
N PRO A 475 1.96 -6.16 -5.20
CA PRO A 475 1.95 -7.30 -4.29
C PRO A 475 2.86 -8.43 -4.77
N LEU A 476 3.42 -9.20 -3.84
CA LEU A 476 4.26 -10.36 -4.14
C LEU A 476 3.49 -11.39 -4.98
N ASP A 477 4.14 -11.89 -6.02
CA ASP A 477 3.70 -13.04 -6.81
C ASP A 477 4.74 -14.17 -6.77
N SER A 478 4.34 -15.38 -7.17
CA SER A 478 5.20 -16.57 -7.12
C SER A 478 6.49 -16.41 -7.93
N SER A 479 6.44 -15.70 -9.06
CA SER A 479 7.61 -15.48 -9.92
C SER A 479 8.64 -14.57 -9.24
N THR A 480 8.18 -13.52 -8.57
CA THR A 480 9.00 -12.59 -7.81
C THR A 480 9.65 -13.29 -6.62
N VAL A 481 8.89 -14.12 -5.90
CA VAL A 481 9.43 -14.93 -4.78
C VAL A 481 10.55 -15.86 -5.25
N GLU A 482 10.34 -16.56 -6.36
CA GLU A 482 11.35 -17.47 -6.91
C GLU A 482 12.59 -16.72 -7.37
N THR A 483 12.41 -15.56 -8.00
CA THR A 483 13.53 -14.69 -8.41
C THR A 483 14.34 -14.23 -7.21
N TYR A 484 13.68 -13.82 -6.12
CA TYR A 484 14.36 -13.42 -4.89
C TYR A 484 15.17 -14.56 -4.27
N ARG A 485 14.59 -15.77 -4.22
CA ARG A 485 15.28 -16.96 -3.71
C ARG A 485 16.52 -17.27 -4.55
N SER A 486 16.33 -17.42 -5.86
CA SER A 486 17.40 -17.73 -6.82
C SER A 486 18.53 -16.69 -6.78
N PHE A 487 18.19 -15.40 -6.72
CA PHE A 487 19.19 -14.34 -6.66
C PHE A 487 19.98 -14.34 -5.35
N ILE A 488 19.32 -14.54 -4.21
CA ILE A 488 20.00 -14.59 -2.91
C ILE A 488 20.94 -15.79 -2.86
N ASP A 489 20.49 -16.96 -3.31
CA ASP A 489 21.31 -18.16 -3.38
C ASP A 489 22.55 -17.92 -4.24
N PHE A 490 22.37 -17.47 -5.48
CA PHE A 490 23.46 -17.18 -6.40
C PHE A 490 24.45 -16.14 -5.85
N SER A 491 23.93 -15.00 -5.38
CA SER A 491 24.78 -13.85 -5.00
C SER A 491 25.60 -14.13 -3.74
N VAL A 492 25.02 -14.83 -2.77
CA VAL A 492 25.73 -15.17 -1.52
C VAL A 492 26.71 -16.31 -1.76
N ASP A 493 26.36 -17.33 -2.54
CA ASP A 493 27.27 -18.46 -2.84
C ASP A 493 28.46 -18.02 -3.70
N ALA A 494 28.23 -17.14 -4.68
CA ALA A 494 29.31 -16.55 -5.48
C ALA A 494 30.27 -15.72 -4.61
N ALA A 495 29.75 -14.89 -3.71
CA ALA A 495 30.58 -14.08 -2.81
C ALA A 495 31.44 -14.95 -1.86
N ASN A 496 30.90 -16.07 -1.37
CA ASN A 496 31.65 -17.02 -0.55
C ASN A 496 32.73 -17.75 -1.34
N THR A 497 32.43 -18.17 -2.58
CA THR A 497 33.38 -18.88 -3.44
C THR A 497 34.57 -17.98 -3.80
N ILE A 498 34.33 -16.70 -4.08
CA ILE A 498 35.39 -15.72 -4.40
C ILE A 498 36.22 -15.36 -3.15
N SER A 499 35.64 -15.47 -1.96
CA SER A 499 36.31 -15.15 -0.69
C SER A 499 37.05 -16.34 -0.07
N ALA A 500 36.94 -17.53 -0.65
CA ALA A 500 37.67 -18.73 -0.23
C ALA A 500 39.10 -18.71 -0.81
N PRO A 501 40.15 -18.91 0.02
CA PRO A 501 41.55 -18.83 -0.40
C PRO A 501 42.00 -19.95 -1.34
#